data_AF-A0A7D9E6J1-F1
#
_entry.id   AF-A0A7D9E6J1-F1
#
_cell.length_a   1.000
_cell.length_b   1.000
_cell.length_c   1.000
_cell.angle_alpha   90.00
_cell.angle_beta   90.00
_cell.angle_gamma   90.00
#
_symmetry.space_group_name_H-M   'P 1'
#
loop_
_entity.id
_entity.type
_entity.pdbx_description
1 polymer ?
#
loop_
_entity_poly.entity_id
_entity_poly.type
_entity_poly.pdbx_seq_one_letter_code
_entity_poly.pdbx_strand_id
1 'polypeptide(L)'
;MTEQGLASENLRKLISGDDTGVTVGNAGNVVDALLYTVYGSKLRKPIDKILGDDGLYTPFSMNNNPMYILTLPPSDEIMTAQGGEAKGDYKLDNLELEYETIENDNLASEVSSLYSTGRSLSYKHVTLMRTSNWDKDSTIINENINIPRKSMSAIVLLFTNRVRTDSEEYIYPNIDKVNMTIEGVPNAVFSQGLPKHRFFEEAKRFFCPMCEKSMADEFMSISKFFSNGFALVIDLRSTQDDTTGGGMKIVNTQSGVLLEIKKRATTADVQCNIFVVSDALLNFADRDLSSIQY
;
A
#
# COMPACT_ATOMS: atom_id res chain seq x y z
N MET A 1 9.27 6.15 4.06
CA MET A 1 8.86 6.40 2.66
C MET A 1 8.95 7.88 2.37
N THR A 2 10.04 8.30 1.76
CA THR A 2 10.15 9.66 1.23
C THR A 2 10.16 9.47 -0.28
N GLU A 3 9.03 9.71 -0.93
CA GLU A 3 8.93 9.63 -2.39
C GLU A 3 9.62 10.87 -2.95
N GLN A 4 10.94 10.77 -3.16
CA GLN A 4 11.75 11.90 -3.58
C GLN A 4 11.41 12.24 -5.03
N GLY A 5 10.73 13.38 -5.20
CA GLY A 5 10.40 13.95 -6.50
C GLY A 5 9.13 13.44 -7.18
N LEU A 6 8.39 12.53 -6.57
CA LEU A 6 7.04 12.16 -7.03
C LEU A 6 5.93 13.01 -6.40
N ALA A 7 6.17 13.59 -5.22
CA ALA A 7 5.10 14.15 -4.40
C ALA A 7 4.91 15.67 -4.54
N SER A 8 5.92 16.45 -4.95
CA SER A 8 5.78 17.91 -5.09
C SER A 8 5.33 18.31 -6.49
N GLU A 9 4.28 19.13 -6.56
CA GLU A 9 3.69 19.62 -7.82
C GLU A 9 4.73 20.37 -8.68
N ASN A 10 5.65 21.10 -8.03
CA ASN A 10 6.70 21.85 -8.70
C ASN A 10 7.73 20.93 -9.38
N LEU A 11 8.12 19.82 -8.75
CA LEU A 11 9.06 18.89 -9.36
C LEU A 11 8.40 18.09 -10.50
N ARG A 12 7.12 17.75 -10.39
CA ARG A 12 6.34 17.12 -11.48
C ARG A 12 6.36 17.97 -12.76
N LYS A 13 6.17 19.29 -12.64
CA LYS A 13 6.17 20.24 -13.77
C LYS A 13 7.54 20.38 -14.43
N LEU A 14 8.63 20.39 -13.64
CA LEU A 14 10.00 20.38 -14.16
C LEU A 14 10.29 19.14 -15.01
N ILE A 15 9.72 18.00 -14.64
CA ILE A 15 9.95 16.71 -15.29
C ILE A 15 9.09 16.54 -16.55
N SER A 16 7.85 17.04 -16.56
CA SER A 16 6.98 16.99 -17.75
C SER A 16 7.37 18.00 -18.84
N GLY A 17 8.30 18.91 -18.55
CA GLY A 17 8.74 19.95 -19.49
C GLY A 17 7.72 21.08 -19.68
N ASP A 18 6.69 21.15 -18.83
CA ASP A 18 5.56 22.08 -18.96
C ASP A 18 5.83 23.49 -18.39
N ASP A 19 7.02 23.78 -17.85
CA ASP A 19 7.30 25.14 -17.39
C ASP A 19 8.73 25.64 -17.66
N THR A 20 8.79 26.81 -18.28
CA THR A 20 9.94 27.70 -18.42
C THR A 20 10.28 28.47 -17.13
N GLY A 21 9.71 28.10 -15.98
CA GLY A 21 9.50 29.03 -14.87
C GLY A 21 9.78 28.58 -13.44
N VAL A 22 10.39 27.42 -13.16
CA VAL A 22 10.91 27.18 -11.79
C VAL A 22 12.23 27.92 -11.66
N THR A 23 12.16 29.21 -11.36
CA THR A 23 13.32 29.97 -10.90
C THR A 23 13.73 29.41 -9.55
N VAL A 24 14.82 28.65 -9.56
CA VAL A 24 15.55 28.19 -8.38
C VAL A 24 15.87 29.43 -7.54
N GLY A 25 15.13 29.68 -6.46
CA GLY A 25 15.36 30.88 -5.63
C GLY A 25 14.19 31.48 -4.85
N ASN A 26 12.93 31.06 -5.06
CA ASN A 26 11.85 31.50 -4.18
C ASN A 26 11.90 30.77 -2.83
N ALA A 27 11.80 31.51 -1.73
CA ALA A 27 11.97 31.02 -0.35
C ALA A 27 11.04 29.85 0.07
N GLY A 28 9.99 29.56 -0.71
CA GLY A 28 9.10 28.41 -0.50
C GLY A 28 9.55 27.08 -1.13
N ASN A 29 10.57 27.09 -2.02
CA ASN A 29 10.94 25.93 -2.87
C ASN A 29 12.39 25.44 -2.66
N VAL A 30 13.02 25.77 -1.53
CA VAL A 30 14.44 25.44 -1.29
C VAL A 30 14.69 23.92 -1.33
N VAL A 31 13.76 23.12 -0.81
CA VAL A 31 13.87 21.65 -0.79
C VAL A 31 13.79 21.09 -2.22
N ASP A 32 12.83 21.52 -3.03
CA ASP A 32 12.68 21.08 -4.42
C ASP A 32 13.91 21.48 -5.27
N ALA A 33 14.46 22.67 -5.04
CA ALA A 33 15.68 23.15 -5.67
C ALA A 33 16.92 22.29 -5.34
N LEU A 34 17.07 21.91 -4.06
CA LEU A 34 18.15 21.03 -3.62
C LEU A 34 17.99 19.63 -4.21
N LEU A 35 16.78 19.07 -4.20
CA LEU A 35 16.50 17.77 -4.80
C LEU A 35 16.79 17.75 -6.30
N TYR A 36 16.39 18.79 -7.04
CA TYR A 36 16.72 18.92 -8.46
C TYR A 36 18.23 19.02 -8.71
N THR A 37 18.97 19.73 -7.84
CA THR A 37 20.44 19.82 -7.96
C THR A 37 21.11 18.45 -7.80
N VAL A 38 20.57 17.59 -6.92
CA VAL A 38 21.14 16.27 -6.64
C VAL A 38 20.71 15.23 -7.67
N TYR A 39 19.43 15.21 -8.06
CA TYR A 39 18.82 14.13 -8.85
C TYR A 39 18.43 14.53 -10.29
N GLY A 40 18.45 15.82 -10.62
CA GLY A 40 18.01 16.32 -11.92
C GLY A 40 16.54 15.99 -12.20
N SER A 41 16.27 15.48 -13.39
CA SER A 41 14.93 15.03 -13.82
C SER A 41 14.62 13.55 -13.47
N LYS A 42 15.47 12.88 -12.68
CA LYS A 42 15.25 11.47 -12.30
C LYS A 42 14.21 11.37 -11.18
N LEU A 43 13.31 10.39 -11.29
CA LEU A 43 12.39 10.01 -10.21
C LEU A 43 13.04 8.92 -9.35
N ARG A 44 13.07 9.12 -8.03
CA ARG A 44 13.59 8.12 -7.08
C ARG A 44 12.51 7.66 -6.12
N LYS A 45 12.11 6.41 -6.26
CA LYS A 45 11.32 5.73 -5.23
C LYS A 45 12.26 4.79 -4.48
N PRO A 46 12.80 5.19 -3.31
CA PRO A 46 13.57 4.28 -2.49
C PRO A 46 12.71 3.04 -2.19
N ILE A 47 13.22 1.86 -2.53
CA ILE A 47 12.54 0.57 -2.28
C ILE A 47 12.67 0.19 -0.79
N ASP A 48 13.32 1.03 0.00
CA ASP A 48 13.60 0.91 1.43
C ASP A 48 12.36 0.55 2.27
N LYS A 49 11.14 0.89 1.84
CA LYS A 49 9.89 0.52 2.57
C LYS A 49 9.13 -0.69 2.02
N ILE A 50 9.51 -1.24 0.87
CA ILE A 50 9.02 -2.55 0.44
C ILE A 50 9.92 -3.65 1.03
N LEU A 51 11.20 -3.33 1.30
CA LEU A 51 12.24 -4.34 1.53
C LEU A 51 13.23 -3.99 2.67
N GLY A 52 12.96 -2.97 3.48
CA GLY A 52 13.90 -2.47 4.51
C GLY A 52 14.06 -3.35 5.74
N ASP A 53 13.03 -4.10 6.12
CA ASP A 53 13.09 -4.91 7.36
C ASP A 53 13.47 -6.38 7.08
N ASP A 54 13.41 -6.79 5.82
CA ASP A 54 13.33 -8.20 5.44
C ASP A 54 14.29 -8.53 4.27
N GLY A 55 15.57 -8.19 4.39
CA GLY A 55 16.72 -9.02 4.00
C GLY A 55 17.03 -9.38 2.52
N LEU A 56 16.14 -9.22 1.54
CA LEU A 56 16.34 -9.78 0.19
C LEU A 56 17.20 -8.89 -0.74
N TYR A 57 18.38 -8.47 -0.28
CA TYR A 57 19.27 -7.62 -1.09
C TYR A 57 20.71 -8.10 -1.17
N THR A 58 20.94 -9.40 -0.97
CA THR A 58 22.18 -10.04 -1.43
C THR A 58 21.87 -11.01 -2.56
N PRO A 59 21.54 -10.55 -3.78
CA PRO A 59 21.27 -11.43 -4.92
C PRO A 59 22.43 -12.40 -5.19
N PHE A 60 23.67 -11.99 -4.92
CA PHE A 60 24.87 -12.85 -5.01
C PHE A 60 24.89 -14.02 -4.00
N SER A 61 24.07 -13.96 -2.96
CA SER A 61 23.92 -15.05 -2.00
C SER A 61 22.93 -16.12 -2.47
N MET A 62 22.17 -15.87 -3.53
CA MET A 62 21.19 -16.77 -4.12
C MET A 62 21.73 -17.46 -5.38
N ASN A 63 21.22 -18.65 -5.69
CA ASN A 63 21.55 -19.37 -6.93
C ASN A 63 20.88 -18.75 -8.16
N ASN A 64 19.72 -18.13 -7.96
CA ASN A 64 18.93 -17.47 -8.98
C ASN A 64 18.90 -15.96 -8.70
N ASN A 65 19.09 -15.15 -9.75
CA ASN A 65 18.96 -13.71 -9.62
C ASN A 65 17.49 -13.33 -9.38
N PRO A 66 17.18 -12.44 -8.42
CA PRO A 66 15.83 -11.96 -8.21
C PRO A 66 15.32 -11.24 -9.45
N MET A 67 14.07 -11.51 -9.81
CA MET A 67 13.36 -10.82 -10.89
C MET A 67 12.41 -9.80 -10.28
N TYR A 68 12.54 -8.54 -10.70
CA TYR A 68 11.62 -7.48 -10.34
C TYR A 68 10.70 -7.20 -11.52
N ILE A 69 9.39 -7.26 -11.28
CA ILE A 69 8.38 -6.95 -12.29
C ILE A 69 7.75 -5.61 -11.92
N LEU A 70 7.99 -4.61 -12.76
CA LEU A 70 7.30 -3.33 -12.69
C LEU A 70 6.11 -3.37 -13.66
N THR A 71 4.91 -3.27 -13.14
CA THR A 71 3.69 -3.15 -13.95
C THR A 71 3.25 -1.70 -13.96
N LEU A 72 3.01 -1.15 -15.15
CA LEU A 72 2.61 0.25 -15.31
C LEU A 72 1.11 0.32 -15.62
N PRO A 73 0.35 1.27 -15.02
CA PRO A 73 -1.06 1.47 -15.32
C PRO A 73 -1.28 1.91 -16.78
N PRO A 74 -2.40 1.60 -17.45
CA PRO A 74 -2.61 2.08 -18.82
C PRO A 74 -2.62 3.63 -18.89
N SER A 75 -2.28 4.21 -20.05
CA SER A 75 -2.02 5.66 -20.18
C SER A 75 -3.22 6.54 -19.86
N ASP A 76 -4.42 6.03 -20.07
CA ASP A 76 -5.68 6.67 -19.72
C ASP A 76 -5.95 6.73 -18.21
N GLU A 77 -5.23 5.94 -17.42
CA GLU A 77 -5.25 6.06 -15.96
C GLU A 77 -4.25 7.10 -15.43
N ILE A 78 -3.20 7.44 -16.19
CA ILE A 78 -2.09 8.28 -15.71
C ILE A 78 -2.15 9.71 -16.25
N MET A 79 -2.68 9.90 -17.46
CA MET A 79 -2.68 11.20 -18.15
C MET A 79 -4.09 11.77 -18.28
N THR A 80 -4.33 12.91 -17.64
CA THR A 80 -5.54 13.73 -17.86
C THR A 80 -5.21 14.91 -18.77
N ALA A 81 -5.75 14.93 -19.99
CA ALA A 81 -5.67 16.12 -20.84
C ALA A 81 -6.76 17.13 -20.50
N GLN A 82 -6.39 18.40 -20.31
CA GLN A 82 -7.37 19.47 -20.30
C GLN A 82 -8.02 19.57 -21.69
N GLY A 83 -9.36 19.45 -21.75
CA GLY A 83 -10.12 19.59 -22.99
C GLY A 83 -10.44 18.30 -23.74
N GLY A 84 -10.11 17.12 -23.18
CA GLY A 84 -10.74 15.85 -23.59
C GLY A 84 -10.19 15.12 -24.82
N GLU A 85 -9.15 15.63 -25.50
CA GLU A 85 -8.74 15.05 -26.80
C GLU A 85 -7.27 14.63 -26.94
N ALA A 86 -6.43 14.70 -25.90
CA ALA A 86 -5.06 14.19 -25.97
C ALA A 86 -4.81 13.06 -24.96
N LYS A 87 -4.92 11.80 -25.42
CA LYS A 87 -4.31 10.67 -24.71
C LYS A 87 -2.87 10.56 -25.18
N GLY A 88 -1.92 10.94 -24.33
CA GLY A 88 -0.50 10.72 -24.60
C GLY A 88 -0.12 9.27 -24.30
N ASP A 89 0.90 8.77 -24.99
CA ASP A 89 1.61 7.58 -24.52
C ASP A 89 2.67 8.01 -23.51
N TYR A 90 2.92 7.16 -22.52
CA TYR A 90 4.04 7.35 -21.60
C TYR A 90 5.00 6.18 -21.73
N LYS A 91 6.28 6.47 -21.53
CA LYS A 91 7.36 5.50 -21.58
C LYS A 91 8.25 5.72 -20.37
N LEU A 92 8.62 4.63 -19.71
CA LEU A 92 9.72 4.66 -18.75
C LEU A 92 11.01 4.31 -19.49
N ASP A 93 11.99 5.19 -19.39
CA ASP A 93 13.32 5.02 -19.94
C ASP A 93 14.38 5.14 -18.85
N ASN A 94 15.55 4.54 -19.09
CA ASN A 94 16.71 4.59 -18.19
C ASN A 94 16.40 4.13 -16.76
N LEU A 95 15.68 3.02 -16.63
CA LEU A 95 15.46 2.37 -15.33
C LEU A 95 16.78 1.80 -14.81
N GLU A 96 17.21 2.30 -13.65
CA GLU A 96 18.44 1.90 -12.97
C GLU A 96 18.08 1.31 -11.59
N LEU A 97 18.67 0.17 -11.23
CA LEU A 97 18.59 -0.40 -9.88
C LEU A 97 19.88 -0.07 -9.15
N GLU A 98 19.77 0.69 -8.06
CA GLU A 98 20.87 1.00 -7.15
C GLU A 98 20.89 -0.04 -6.03
N TYR A 99 22.08 -0.57 -5.73
CA TYR A 99 22.29 -1.53 -4.64
C TYR A 99 23.44 -1.07 -3.75
N GLU A 100 23.34 -1.37 -2.47
CA GLU A 100 24.48 -1.28 -1.56
C GLU A 100 25.33 -2.56 -1.68
N THR A 101 26.66 -2.40 -1.68
CA THR A 101 27.60 -3.52 -1.78
C THR A 101 28.33 -3.70 -0.46
N ILE A 102 28.44 -4.95 0.01
CA ILE A 102 29.25 -5.30 1.18
C ILE A 102 30.68 -5.56 0.71
N GLU A 103 31.60 -4.66 1.02
CA GLU A 103 33.03 -4.78 0.66
C GLU A 103 33.85 -5.62 1.66
N ASN A 104 33.28 -5.95 2.81
CA ASN A 104 33.95 -6.73 3.85
C ASN A 104 33.71 -8.24 3.65
N ASP A 105 34.78 -8.99 3.38
CA ASP A 105 34.73 -10.43 3.11
C ASP A 105 34.08 -11.27 4.23
N ASN A 106 34.31 -10.89 5.50
CA ASN A 106 33.73 -11.63 6.63
C ASN A 106 32.22 -11.43 6.69
N LEU A 107 31.76 -10.18 6.54
CA LEU A 107 30.32 -9.87 6.50
C LEU A 107 29.65 -10.50 5.28
N ALA A 108 30.31 -10.48 4.13
CA ALA A 108 29.80 -11.12 2.91
C ALA A 108 29.65 -12.65 3.10
N SER A 109 30.63 -13.29 3.73
CA SER A 109 30.59 -14.72 4.03
C SER A 109 29.50 -15.07 5.04
N GLU A 110 29.34 -14.25 6.09
CA GLU A 110 28.28 -14.41 7.09
C GLU A 110 26.90 -14.33 6.44
N VAL A 111 26.65 -13.30 5.62
CA VAL A 111 25.37 -13.13 4.92
C VAL A 111 25.11 -14.29 3.96
N SER A 112 26.12 -14.73 3.20
CA SER A 112 26.00 -15.89 2.29
C SER A 112 25.67 -17.19 3.04
N SER A 113 26.23 -17.38 4.23
CA SER A 113 25.98 -18.56 5.06
C SER A 113 24.52 -18.64 5.55
N LEU A 114 23.88 -17.50 5.84
CA LEU A 114 22.48 -17.44 6.28
C LEU A 114 21.51 -18.00 5.22
N TYR A 115 21.77 -17.70 3.95
CA TYR A 115 20.97 -18.23 2.83
C TYR A 115 21.27 -19.70 2.52
N SER A 116 22.43 -20.20 2.95
CA SER A 116 22.82 -21.61 2.76
C SER A 116 22.21 -22.51 3.85
N THR A 117 22.26 -22.09 5.12
CA THR A 117 21.77 -22.89 6.26
C THR A 117 20.25 -22.88 6.43
N GLY A 118 19.59 -21.87 5.86
CA GLY A 118 18.14 -21.71 5.88
C GLY A 118 17.75 -20.38 6.51
N ARG A 119 17.07 -19.53 5.73
CA ARG A 119 16.59 -18.21 6.19
C ARG A 119 15.14 -18.03 5.80
N SER A 120 14.32 -17.63 6.76
CA SER A 120 12.96 -17.20 6.50
C SER A 120 12.89 -15.68 6.45
N LEU A 121 12.06 -15.18 5.55
CA LEU A 121 11.83 -13.78 5.33
C LEU A 121 10.36 -13.46 5.53
N SER A 122 10.08 -12.54 6.44
CA SER A 122 8.73 -12.06 6.63
C SER A 122 8.39 -11.03 5.57
N TYR A 123 7.12 -10.94 5.20
CA TYR A 123 6.62 -9.80 4.44
C TYR A 123 5.11 -9.70 4.57
N LYS A 124 4.56 -8.51 4.31
CA LYS A 124 3.12 -8.32 4.18
C LYS A 124 2.70 -8.67 2.75
N HIS A 125 1.90 -9.70 2.59
CA HIS A 125 1.28 -10.07 1.33
C HIS A 125 -0.11 -9.44 1.22
N VAL A 126 -0.31 -8.63 0.17
CA VAL A 126 -1.61 -8.01 -0.14
C VAL A 126 -2.25 -8.76 -1.30
N THR A 127 -3.44 -9.31 -1.08
CA THR A 127 -4.22 -9.98 -2.11
C THR A 127 -5.52 -9.21 -2.36
N LEU A 128 -5.80 -8.85 -3.62
CA LEU A 128 -7.15 -8.46 -4.02
C LEU A 128 -8.06 -9.69 -3.95
N MET A 129 -9.00 -9.71 -3.02
CA MET A 129 -9.94 -10.82 -2.88
C MET A 129 -11.03 -10.74 -3.95
N ARG A 130 -11.68 -9.58 -4.01
CA ARG A 130 -12.79 -9.32 -4.93
C ARG A 130 -13.05 -7.83 -5.06
N THR A 131 -13.74 -7.50 -6.13
CA THR A 131 -14.40 -6.21 -6.31
C THR A 131 -15.90 -6.40 -6.11
N SER A 132 -16.51 -5.53 -5.32
CA SER A 132 -17.95 -5.54 -5.00
C SER A 132 -18.58 -4.24 -5.46
N ASN A 133 -19.78 -4.33 -6.03
CA ASN A 133 -20.50 -3.20 -6.59
C ASN A 133 -21.67 -2.86 -5.66
N TRP A 134 -21.71 -1.63 -5.15
CA TRP A 134 -22.74 -1.18 -4.21
C TRP A 134 -23.60 -0.11 -4.84
N ASP A 135 -24.91 -0.28 -4.76
CA ASP A 135 -25.84 0.72 -5.28
C ASP A 135 -25.92 1.91 -4.33
N LYS A 136 -26.09 3.10 -4.91
CA LYS A 136 -26.10 4.36 -4.17
C LYS A 136 -27.11 4.38 -3.01
N ASP A 137 -28.26 3.73 -3.18
CA ASP A 137 -29.37 3.72 -2.22
C ASP A 137 -29.25 2.61 -1.14
N SER A 138 -28.31 1.68 -1.30
CA SER A 138 -28.11 0.60 -0.33
C SER A 138 -27.68 1.16 1.03
N THR A 139 -28.32 0.74 2.12
CA THR A 139 -27.97 1.21 3.48
C THR A 139 -27.23 0.17 4.31
N ILE A 140 -27.33 -1.10 3.92
CA ILE A 140 -26.65 -2.22 4.57
C ILE A 140 -25.97 -3.03 3.48
N ILE A 141 -24.65 -3.23 3.62
CA ILE A 141 -23.85 -4.09 2.76
C ILE A 141 -23.30 -5.23 3.60
N ASN A 142 -23.42 -6.45 3.08
CA ASN A 142 -22.81 -7.62 3.69
C ASN A 142 -21.70 -8.15 2.78
N GLU A 143 -20.49 -8.28 3.31
CA GLU A 143 -19.35 -8.86 2.61
C GLU A 143 -18.84 -10.08 3.37
N ASN A 144 -18.54 -11.15 2.64
CA ASN A 144 -17.94 -12.36 3.20
C ASN A 144 -16.50 -12.48 2.70
N ILE A 145 -15.57 -12.53 3.65
CA ILE A 145 -14.14 -12.70 3.42
C ILE A 145 -13.77 -14.10 3.91
N ASN A 146 -13.68 -15.04 2.97
CA ASN A 146 -13.33 -16.42 3.24
C ASN A 146 -12.11 -16.83 2.42
N ILE A 147 -10.98 -16.19 2.73
CA ILE A 147 -9.67 -16.59 2.20
C ILE A 147 -8.89 -17.27 3.32
N PRO A 148 -8.40 -18.51 3.12
CA PRO A 148 -7.54 -19.16 4.10
C PRO A 148 -6.18 -18.47 4.17
N ARG A 149 -5.83 -17.99 5.37
CA ARG A 149 -4.55 -17.34 5.70
C ARG A 149 -4.10 -17.77 7.08
N LYS A 150 -2.82 -18.13 7.23
CA LYS A 150 -2.28 -18.50 8.55
C LYS A 150 -2.20 -17.32 9.50
N SER A 151 -1.98 -16.12 8.97
CA SER A 151 -1.98 -14.88 9.73
C SER A 151 -2.49 -13.74 8.86
N MET A 152 -3.75 -13.34 9.07
CA MET A 152 -4.38 -12.19 8.42
C MET A 152 -4.17 -10.96 9.29
N SER A 153 -3.35 -10.02 8.81
CA SER A 153 -3.02 -8.78 9.51
C SER A 153 -4.15 -7.75 9.42
N ALA A 154 -4.75 -7.56 8.25
CA ALA A 154 -5.79 -6.55 8.07
C ALA A 154 -6.69 -6.85 6.87
N ILE A 155 -7.85 -6.20 6.86
CA ILE A 155 -8.73 -6.11 5.70
C ILE A 155 -8.79 -4.63 5.29
N VAL A 156 -8.55 -4.35 4.01
CA VAL A 156 -8.58 -2.98 3.46
C VAL A 156 -9.64 -2.90 2.38
N LEU A 157 -10.57 -1.96 2.51
CA LEU A 157 -11.59 -1.67 1.51
C LEU A 157 -11.28 -0.31 0.89
N LEU A 158 -11.02 -0.31 -0.41
CA LEU A 158 -10.85 0.90 -1.21
C LEU A 158 -12.11 1.16 -2.02
N PHE A 159 -12.51 2.43 -2.10
CA PHE A 159 -13.77 2.82 -2.71
C PHE A 159 -13.54 3.79 -3.85
N THR A 160 -14.09 3.46 -5.01
CA THR A 160 -14.00 4.24 -6.24
C THR A 160 -15.38 4.39 -6.86
N ASN A 161 -15.52 5.36 -7.77
CA ASN A 161 -16.69 5.41 -8.63
C ASN A 161 -16.69 4.23 -9.61
N ARG A 162 -17.85 3.65 -9.91
CA ARG A 162 -17.98 2.57 -10.93
C ARG A 162 -17.52 3.03 -12.31
N VAL A 163 -17.79 4.30 -12.62
CA VAL A 163 -17.31 4.98 -13.83
C VAL A 163 -16.24 5.95 -13.37
N ARG A 164 -14.99 5.49 -13.37
CA ARG A 164 -13.85 6.30 -12.93
C ARG A 164 -13.30 7.11 -14.10
N THR A 165 -13.13 8.41 -13.90
CA THR A 165 -12.44 9.30 -14.85
C THR A 165 -10.97 9.49 -14.51
N ASP A 166 -10.57 9.23 -13.25
CA ASP A 166 -9.23 9.46 -12.73
C ASP A 166 -8.76 8.31 -11.82
N SER A 167 -7.68 7.62 -12.23
CA SER A 167 -6.52 7.31 -11.37
C SER A 167 -6.71 7.25 -9.86
N GLU A 168 -6.70 8.45 -9.32
CA GLU A 168 -6.49 8.75 -7.91
C GLU A 168 -7.78 9.20 -7.23
N GLU A 169 -8.93 9.11 -7.93
CA GLU A 169 -10.22 9.49 -7.41
C GLU A 169 -10.83 8.36 -6.56
N TYR A 170 -10.63 8.46 -5.25
CA TYR A 170 -11.34 7.66 -4.26
C TYR A 170 -12.55 8.43 -3.72
N ILE A 171 -13.53 7.70 -3.21
CA ILE A 171 -14.75 8.29 -2.66
C ILE A 171 -14.99 7.81 -1.23
N TYR A 172 -15.54 8.67 -0.40
CA TYR A 172 -16.07 8.25 0.89
C TYR A 172 -17.55 7.81 0.73
N PRO A 173 -17.87 6.51 0.90
CA PRO A 173 -19.21 5.98 0.65
C PRO A 173 -20.22 6.23 1.78
N ASN A 174 -20.02 7.27 2.62
CA ASN A 174 -20.90 7.61 3.75
C ASN A 174 -21.14 6.46 4.75
N ILE A 175 -20.10 5.69 5.08
CA ILE A 175 -20.17 4.62 6.10
C ILE A 175 -20.29 5.23 7.50
N ASP A 176 -21.26 4.77 8.28
CA ASP A 176 -21.47 5.21 9.65
C ASP A 176 -20.91 4.20 10.67
N LYS A 177 -21.04 2.90 10.39
CA LYS A 177 -20.63 1.83 11.30
C LYS A 177 -20.29 0.54 10.55
N VAL A 178 -19.30 -0.20 11.06
CA VAL A 178 -18.96 -1.54 10.57
C VAL A 178 -19.04 -2.53 11.72
N ASN A 179 -19.84 -3.57 11.56
CA ASN A 179 -19.86 -4.72 12.46
C ASN A 179 -19.12 -5.88 11.78
N MET A 180 -18.42 -6.67 12.58
CA MET A 180 -17.66 -7.81 12.09
C MET A 180 -18.06 -9.06 12.86
N THR A 181 -18.31 -10.15 12.18
CA THR A 181 -18.52 -11.47 12.78
C THR A 181 -17.44 -12.43 12.28
N ILE A 182 -16.73 -13.08 13.18
CA ILE A 182 -15.67 -14.04 12.85
C ILE A 182 -16.12 -15.39 13.38
N GLU A 183 -16.25 -16.40 12.51
CA GLU A 183 -16.67 -17.75 12.88
C GLU A 183 -17.95 -17.81 13.75
N GLY A 184 -18.90 -16.90 13.49
CA GLY A 184 -20.15 -16.80 14.24
C GLY A 184 -20.05 -16.02 15.57
N VAL A 185 -18.86 -15.54 15.94
CA VAL A 185 -18.66 -14.62 17.08
C VAL A 185 -18.83 -13.17 16.58
N PRO A 186 -19.92 -12.48 16.94
CA PRO A 186 -20.11 -11.10 16.54
C PRO A 186 -19.18 -10.17 17.32
N ASN A 187 -18.75 -9.10 16.67
CA ASN A 187 -17.95 -8.00 17.24
C ASN A 187 -16.64 -8.46 17.89
N ALA A 188 -16.01 -9.50 17.32
CA ALA A 188 -14.83 -10.15 17.88
C ALA A 188 -13.60 -9.22 17.98
N VAL A 189 -13.45 -8.24 17.09
CA VAL A 189 -12.36 -7.25 17.13
C VAL A 189 -12.79 -5.97 17.86
N PHE A 190 -13.98 -5.47 17.56
CA PHE A 190 -14.54 -4.27 18.17
C PHE A 190 -15.86 -4.60 18.84
N SER A 191 -15.90 -4.60 20.18
CA SER A 191 -17.06 -5.01 20.98
C SER A 191 -18.37 -4.30 20.62
N GLN A 192 -18.28 -3.06 20.13
CA GLN A 192 -19.44 -2.27 19.67
C GLN A 192 -19.42 -2.00 18.17
N GLY A 193 -18.65 -2.73 17.37
CA GLY A 193 -18.34 -2.40 15.97
C GLY A 193 -17.38 -1.21 15.85
N LEU A 194 -16.86 -0.99 14.65
CA LEU A 194 -15.95 0.13 14.36
C LEU A 194 -16.77 1.39 14.03
N PRO A 195 -16.73 2.45 14.86
CA PRO A 195 -17.46 3.68 14.61
C PRO A 195 -16.70 4.62 13.67
N LYS A 196 -17.44 5.46 12.95
CA LYS A 196 -16.91 6.41 11.95
C LYS A 196 -15.72 7.26 12.42
N HIS A 197 -15.75 7.78 13.65
CA HIS A 197 -14.69 8.68 14.13
C HIS A 197 -13.32 7.99 14.28
N ARG A 198 -13.28 6.65 14.34
CA ARG A 198 -12.03 5.88 14.43
C ARG A 198 -11.45 5.47 13.08
N PHE A 199 -12.18 5.63 11.96
CA PHE A 199 -11.69 5.19 10.65
C PHE A 199 -10.36 5.84 10.26
N PHE A 200 -10.21 7.14 10.51
CA PHE A 200 -8.96 7.84 10.22
C PHE A 200 -7.80 7.36 11.09
N GLU A 201 -8.04 7.11 12.38
CA GLU A 201 -7.01 6.64 13.30
C GLU A 201 -6.52 5.23 12.95
N GLU A 202 -7.43 4.31 12.60
CA GLU A 202 -7.08 2.95 12.18
C GLU A 202 -6.31 2.97 10.85
N ALA A 203 -6.78 3.75 9.86
CA ALA A 203 -6.07 3.89 8.58
C ALA A 203 -4.68 4.51 8.77
N LYS A 204 -4.58 5.58 9.57
CA LYS A 204 -3.29 6.20 9.89
C LYS A 204 -2.35 5.21 10.57
N ARG A 205 -2.82 4.50 11.59
CA ARG A 205 -2.02 3.53 12.33
C ARG A 205 -1.48 2.43 11.43
N PHE A 206 -2.29 1.95 10.48
CA PHE A 206 -1.89 0.89 9.56
C PHE A 206 -0.91 1.36 8.48
N PHE A 207 -1.16 2.52 7.86
CA PHE A 207 -0.31 3.01 6.76
C PHE A 207 0.92 3.81 7.21
N CYS A 208 0.86 4.39 8.42
CA CYS A 208 1.91 5.23 8.99
C CYS A 208 2.27 4.76 10.42
N PRO A 209 3.07 3.68 10.52
CA PRO A 209 3.57 3.19 11.79
C PRO A 209 4.32 4.28 12.55
N MET A 210 4.14 4.32 13.87
CA MET A 210 4.67 5.34 14.78
C MET A 210 6.21 5.50 14.78
N CYS A 211 6.97 4.56 14.19
CA CYS A 211 8.43 4.57 14.26
C CYS A 211 9.15 5.56 13.33
N GLU A 212 8.48 6.22 12.37
CA GLU A 212 9.21 7.02 11.37
C GLU A 212 8.65 8.39 10.98
N LYS A 213 7.44 8.80 11.38
CA LYS A 213 6.87 10.04 10.81
C LYS A 213 6.10 10.91 11.79
N SER A 214 6.41 12.21 11.77
CA SER A 214 5.46 13.23 12.21
C SER A 214 4.38 13.37 11.13
N MET A 215 3.12 13.54 11.54
CA MET A 215 1.98 13.74 10.63
C MET A 215 2.15 14.89 9.62
N ALA A 216 3.16 15.76 9.80
CA ALA A 216 3.45 16.84 8.85
C ALA A 216 4.00 16.33 7.50
N ASP A 217 4.58 15.13 7.46
CA ASP A 217 5.08 14.50 6.22
C ASP A 217 4.00 13.71 5.46
N GLU A 218 2.79 13.63 6.03
CA GLU A 218 1.66 12.91 5.48
C GLU A 218 0.72 13.93 4.83
N PHE A 219 0.73 14.01 3.50
CA PHE A 219 -0.15 14.86 2.68
C PHE A 219 -1.65 14.50 2.78
N MET A 220 -2.08 13.87 3.89
CA MET A 220 -3.40 13.35 4.18
C MET A 220 -3.96 13.97 5.47
N SER A 221 -4.83 14.96 5.32
CA SER A 221 -5.60 15.51 6.45
C SER A 221 -6.89 14.71 6.67
N ILE A 222 -7.51 14.83 7.85
CA ILE A 222 -8.84 14.23 8.14
C ILE A 222 -9.87 14.67 7.09
N SER A 223 -9.84 15.95 6.68
CA SER A 223 -10.74 16.48 5.66
C SER A 223 -10.54 15.79 4.32
N LYS A 224 -9.28 15.61 3.89
CA LYS A 224 -8.92 14.90 2.66
C LYS A 224 -9.30 13.42 2.72
N PHE A 225 -9.10 12.79 3.89
CA PHE A 225 -9.46 11.39 4.11
C PHE A 225 -10.96 11.13 3.94
N PHE A 226 -11.83 12.00 4.47
CA PHE A 226 -13.29 11.83 4.32
C PHE A 226 -13.86 12.44 3.03
N SER A 227 -13.03 12.95 2.12
CA SER A 227 -13.45 13.43 0.80
C SER A 227 -12.97 12.50 -0.32
N ASN A 228 -11.66 12.52 -0.63
CA ASN A 228 -11.09 11.85 -1.80
C ASN A 228 -9.94 10.87 -1.49
N GLY A 229 -9.66 10.61 -0.22
CA GLY A 229 -8.59 9.71 0.22
C GLY A 229 -9.05 8.57 1.11
N PHE A 230 -10.34 8.21 1.06
CA PHE A 230 -10.93 7.29 2.02
C PHE A 230 -10.54 5.83 1.75
N ALA A 231 -9.99 5.19 2.77
CA ALA A 231 -9.83 3.74 2.84
C ALA A 231 -10.37 3.26 4.18
N LEU A 232 -11.23 2.24 4.17
CA LEU A 232 -11.63 1.57 5.40
C LEU A 232 -10.61 0.47 5.69
N VAL A 233 -9.85 0.66 6.76
CA VAL A 233 -8.90 -0.34 7.25
C VAL A 233 -9.47 -0.98 8.50
N ILE A 234 -9.45 -2.30 8.54
CA ILE A 234 -9.74 -3.07 9.73
C ILE A 234 -8.49 -3.86 10.09
N ASP A 235 -7.79 -3.39 11.13
CA ASP A 235 -6.66 -4.09 11.71
C ASP A 235 -7.15 -5.31 12.49
N LEU A 236 -6.61 -6.48 12.17
CA LEU A 236 -6.97 -7.77 12.76
C LEU A 236 -5.89 -8.29 13.71
N ARG A 237 -4.84 -7.51 13.97
CA ARG A 237 -3.75 -7.92 14.85
C ARG A 237 -4.17 -7.88 16.31
N SER A 238 -3.69 -8.85 17.09
CA SER A 238 -3.95 -8.94 18.53
C SER A 238 -3.24 -7.87 19.34
N THR A 239 -2.09 -7.41 18.84
CA THR A 239 -1.18 -6.48 19.52
C THR A 239 -0.93 -5.26 18.64
N GLN A 240 -0.51 -4.16 19.27
CA GLN A 240 -0.26 -2.91 18.56
C GLN A 240 1.12 -2.82 17.91
N ASP A 241 1.90 -3.88 17.98
CA ASP A 241 3.18 -3.96 17.32
C ASP A 241 3.02 -4.32 15.83
N ASP A 242 3.88 -3.74 15.01
CA ASP A 242 3.90 -4.00 13.57
C ASP A 242 4.67 -5.26 13.19
N THR A 243 5.04 -6.07 14.18
CA THR A 243 5.79 -7.31 13.95
C THR A 243 4.95 -8.33 13.19
N THR A 244 5.60 -9.05 12.28
CA THR A 244 4.98 -10.12 11.50
C THR A 244 4.64 -11.30 12.43
N GLY A 245 3.41 -11.82 12.37
CA GLY A 245 2.95 -12.97 13.16
C GLY A 245 1.89 -12.67 14.22
N GLY A 246 1.52 -11.39 14.42
CA GLY A 246 0.42 -10.98 15.31
C GLY A 246 -0.98 -10.98 14.68
N GLY A 247 -1.09 -11.34 13.39
CA GLY A 247 -2.34 -11.37 12.66
C GLY A 247 -3.26 -12.53 13.06
N MET A 248 -4.54 -12.40 12.72
CA MET A 248 -5.55 -13.40 13.05
C MET A 248 -5.46 -14.60 12.10
N LYS A 249 -5.39 -15.81 12.66
CA LYS A 249 -5.41 -17.04 11.87
C LYS A 249 -6.82 -17.35 11.36
N ILE A 250 -6.99 -17.48 10.05
CA ILE A 250 -8.24 -17.88 9.40
C ILE A 250 -7.92 -19.10 8.53
N VAL A 251 -8.01 -20.29 9.11
CA VAL A 251 -7.76 -21.56 8.39
C VAL A 251 -8.83 -22.55 8.80
N ASN A 252 -9.43 -23.24 7.83
CA ASN A 252 -10.51 -24.22 8.04
C ASN A 252 -11.79 -23.64 8.67
N THR A 253 -12.04 -22.35 8.45
CA THR A 253 -13.24 -21.69 8.96
C THR A 253 -14.43 -22.02 8.05
N GLN A 254 -15.61 -22.31 8.63
CA GLN A 254 -16.81 -22.59 7.82
C GLN A 254 -17.40 -21.32 7.20
N SER A 255 -17.20 -20.17 7.85
CA SER A 255 -17.89 -18.91 7.52
C SER A 255 -16.96 -17.70 7.30
N GLY A 256 -15.65 -17.84 7.50
CA GLY A 256 -14.70 -16.73 7.35
C GLY A 256 -14.99 -15.53 8.25
N VAL A 257 -14.73 -14.34 7.71
CA VAL A 257 -15.06 -13.04 8.32
C VAL A 257 -16.24 -12.43 7.57
N LEU A 258 -17.32 -12.15 8.29
CA LEU A 258 -18.50 -11.46 7.77
C LEU A 258 -18.46 -10.00 8.20
N LEU A 259 -18.52 -9.08 7.24
CA LEU A 259 -18.64 -7.65 7.46
C LEU A 259 -20.08 -7.22 7.20
N GLU A 260 -20.69 -6.56 8.17
CA GLU A 260 -21.94 -5.81 7.99
C GLU A 260 -21.60 -4.31 8.05
N ILE A 261 -21.73 -3.64 6.91
CA ILE A 261 -21.39 -2.22 6.75
C ILE A 261 -22.69 -1.43 6.64
N LYS A 262 -22.89 -0.52 7.60
CA LYS A 262 -24.02 0.41 7.62
C LYS A 262 -23.56 1.73 7.02
N LYS A 263 -24.24 2.14 5.95
CA LYS A 263 -23.98 3.40 5.25
C LYS A 263 -25.25 4.18 5.00
N ARG A 264 -25.10 5.47 4.71
CA ARG A 264 -26.17 6.30 4.17
C ARG A 264 -26.16 6.26 2.64
N ALA A 265 -27.27 6.69 2.06
CA ALA A 265 -27.35 6.87 0.62
C ALA A 265 -26.22 7.80 0.11
N THR A 266 -25.67 7.47 -1.04
CA THR A 266 -24.65 8.26 -1.74
C THR A 266 -25.25 8.85 -3.02
N THR A 267 -24.53 9.76 -3.66
CA THR A 267 -24.96 10.36 -4.93
C THR A 267 -24.69 9.45 -6.13
N ALA A 268 -23.65 8.64 -6.05
CA ALA A 268 -23.21 7.72 -7.10
C ALA A 268 -23.09 6.29 -6.57
N ASP A 269 -23.12 5.35 -7.52
CA ASP A 269 -22.81 3.95 -7.26
C ASP A 269 -21.33 3.78 -6.92
N VAL A 270 -21.07 2.93 -5.95
CA VAL A 270 -19.74 2.71 -5.38
C VAL A 270 -19.19 1.38 -5.88
N GLN A 271 -17.93 1.36 -6.29
CA GLN A 271 -17.15 0.14 -6.42
C GLN A 271 -16.23 0.00 -5.21
N CYS A 272 -16.25 -1.17 -4.59
CA CYS A 272 -15.43 -1.49 -3.43
C CYS A 272 -14.43 -2.60 -3.79
N ASN A 273 -13.14 -2.29 -3.74
CA ASN A 273 -12.07 -3.25 -3.90
C ASN A 273 -11.63 -3.74 -2.52
N ILE A 274 -11.81 -5.03 -2.27
CA ILE A 274 -11.56 -5.66 -0.97
C ILE A 274 -10.22 -6.38 -1.03
N PHE A 275 -9.27 -5.88 -0.25
CA PHE A 275 -7.94 -6.45 -0.10
C PHE A 275 -7.80 -7.15 1.24
N VAL A 276 -7.14 -8.29 1.21
CA VAL A 276 -6.70 -9.02 2.40
C VAL A 276 -5.20 -8.84 2.54
N VAL A 277 -4.77 -8.37 3.71
CA VAL A 277 -3.36 -8.25 4.07
C VAL A 277 -3.03 -9.38 5.02
N SER A 278 -2.08 -10.23 4.63
CA SER A 278 -1.61 -11.36 5.43
C SER A 278 -0.11 -11.27 5.66
N ASP A 279 0.33 -11.84 6.78
CA ASP A 279 1.74 -12.11 7.01
C ASP A 279 2.13 -13.33 6.21
N ALA A 280 3.17 -13.20 5.40
CA ALA A 280 3.70 -14.27 4.60
C ALA A 280 5.19 -14.49 4.89
N LEU A 281 5.65 -15.72 4.64
CA LEU A 281 7.04 -16.13 4.83
C LEU A 281 7.60 -16.67 3.52
N LEU A 282 8.71 -16.11 3.05
CA LEU A 282 9.57 -16.73 2.05
C LEU A 282 10.64 -17.52 2.78
N ASN A 283 10.72 -18.83 2.53
CA ASN A 283 11.75 -19.67 3.13
C ASN A 283 12.82 -19.96 2.08
N PHE A 284 14.05 -19.61 2.39
CA PHE A 284 15.23 -19.93 1.60
C PHE A 284 15.99 -21.08 2.24
N ALA A 285 16.51 -21.99 1.42
CA ALA A 285 17.42 -23.05 1.82
C ALA A 285 18.35 -23.35 0.65
N ASP A 286 19.61 -23.72 0.92
CA ASP A 286 20.60 -24.01 -0.12
C ASP A 286 20.72 -22.90 -1.18
N ARG A 287 20.55 -21.64 -0.74
CA ARG A 287 20.60 -20.44 -1.60
C ARG A 287 19.49 -20.36 -2.65
N ASP A 288 18.40 -21.12 -2.47
CA ASP A 288 17.22 -21.08 -3.36
C ASP A 288 15.92 -20.92 -2.56
N LEU A 289 14.86 -20.52 -3.25
CA LEU A 289 13.53 -20.42 -2.65
C LEU A 289 12.97 -21.83 -2.42
N SER A 290 12.86 -22.21 -1.16
CA SER A 290 12.33 -23.53 -0.77
C SER A 290 10.80 -23.57 -0.73
N SER A 291 10.16 -22.50 -0.23
CA SER A 291 8.70 -22.43 -0.11
C SER A 291 8.21 -21.01 0.20
N ILE A 292 6.94 -20.77 -0.12
CA ILE A 292 6.19 -19.58 0.28
C ILE A 292 5.03 -20.02 1.18
N GLN A 293 4.85 -19.33 2.31
CA GLN A 293 3.73 -19.56 3.22
C GLN A 293 2.89 -18.30 3.37
N TYR A 294 1.57 -18.44 3.31
CA TYR A 294 0.56 -17.40 3.47
C TYR A 294 -0.39 -17.71 4.64
#